data_AF-A0A2I1H9U4-F1
#
_entry.id   AF-A0A2I1H9U4-F1
#
_cell.length_a   1.000
_cell.length_b   1.000
_cell.length_c   1.000
_cell.angle_alpha   90.00
_cell.angle_beta   90.00
_cell.angle_gamma   90.00
#
_symmetry.space_group_name_H-M   'P 1'
#
loop_
_entity.id
_entity.type
_entity.pdbx_description
1 polymer ?
#
loop_
_entity_poly.entity_id
_entity_poly.type
_entity_poly.pdbx_seq_one_letter_code
_entity_poly.pdbx_strand_id
1 'polypeptide(L)'
;MVSAHVRLSQSSIYRENYILQGSVLWCRFCNIKVDHEIKSIIDKHLQTLKHENNKKNANNSNHLIQRTIPSLTGNTLNEREKINIEVVEAFTFADIPLEKIEKLKPFLMKYCKNGGLITGANQLREKYLPLSYEIELQNLKNSIIDKIICITIDETTDRCGRHAVNLLFSFDNQTKLARTEFLSI
;
A
#
# COMPACT_ATOMS: atom_id res chain seq x y z
N MET A 1 10.06 -22.45 -26.93
CA MET A 1 10.11 -21.17 -26.20
C MET A 1 10.23 -21.45 -24.71
N VAL A 2 11.12 -20.77 -24.00
CA VAL A 2 11.26 -20.94 -22.54
C VAL A 2 10.23 -20.06 -21.84
N SER A 3 9.36 -20.65 -21.02
CA SER A 3 8.36 -19.88 -20.28
C SER A 3 9.00 -18.96 -19.25
N ALA A 4 8.36 -17.82 -18.96
CA ALA A 4 8.86 -16.84 -18.00
C ALA A 4 9.07 -17.44 -16.59
N HIS A 5 8.20 -18.37 -16.19
CA HIS A 5 8.33 -19.09 -14.91
C HIS A 5 9.60 -19.97 -14.85
N VAL A 6 9.88 -20.73 -15.92
CA VAL A 6 11.10 -21.54 -16.01
C VAL A 6 12.35 -20.66 -15.99
N ARG A 7 12.28 -19.48 -16.60
CA ARG A 7 13.40 -18.53 -16.56
C ARG A 7 13.65 -17.98 -15.17
N LEU A 8 12.59 -17.61 -14.44
CA LEU A 8 12.70 -17.15 -13.05
C LEU A 8 13.29 -18.21 -12.11
N SER A 9 12.99 -19.50 -12.32
CA SER A 9 13.52 -20.56 -11.46
C SER A 9 14.97 -20.94 -11.73
N GLN A 10 15.57 -20.48 -12.85
CA GLN A 10 16.94 -20.83 -13.26
C GLN A 10 18.03 -20.15 -12.43
N SER A 11 17.76 -19.03 -11.76
CA SER A 11 18.78 -18.28 -11.01
C SER A 11 18.17 -17.47 -9.88
N SER A 12 18.86 -17.43 -8.73
CA SER A 12 18.54 -16.52 -7.62
C SER A 12 18.55 -15.06 -8.07
N ILE A 13 19.50 -14.69 -8.93
CA ILE A 13 19.62 -13.34 -9.49
C ILE A 13 18.35 -12.94 -10.24
N TYR A 14 17.74 -13.86 -11.00
CA TYR A 14 16.51 -13.54 -11.72
C TYR A 14 15.33 -13.36 -10.77
N ARG A 15 15.21 -14.18 -9.71
CA ARG A 15 14.14 -14.04 -8.70
C ARG A 15 14.22 -12.73 -7.92
N GLU A 16 15.43 -12.23 -7.68
CA GLU A 16 15.62 -10.97 -6.96
C GLU A 16 15.25 -9.73 -7.78
N ASN A 17 15.46 -9.79 -9.10
CA ASN A 17 15.33 -8.60 -9.97
C ASN A 17 14.02 -8.59 -10.78
N TYR A 18 13.39 -9.75 -11.00
CA TYR A 18 12.21 -9.89 -11.83
C TYR A 18 11.01 -10.47 -11.09
N ILE A 19 9.82 -10.11 -11.53
CA ILE A 19 8.54 -10.66 -11.07
C ILE A 19 7.73 -11.16 -12.27
N LEU A 20 6.91 -12.17 -12.02
CA LEU A 20 5.97 -12.70 -13.00
C LEU A 20 4.60 -12.04 -12.77
N GLN A 21 4.04 -11.40 -13.80
CA GLN A 21 2.65 -10.96 -13.80
C GLN A 21 1.95 -11.62 -14.99
N GLY A 22 1.15 -12.65 -14.72
CA GLY A 22 0.59 -13.51 -15.76
C GLY A 22 1.70 -14.25 -16.52
N SER A 23 1.75 -14.09 -17.84
CA SER A 23 2.81 -14.65 -18.70
C SER A 23 3.98 -13.70 -18.95
N VAL A 24 3.98 -12.51 -18.35
CA VAL A 24 4.96 -11.44 -18.64
C VAL A 24 5.99 -11.33 -17.53
N LEU A 25 7.27 -11.23 -17.91
CA LEU A 25 8.39 -10.96 -17.01
C LEU A 25 8.59 -9.45 -16.86
N TRP A 26 8.54 -8.96 -15.63
CA TRP A 26 8.70 -7.55 -15.29
C TRP A 26 9.93 -7.33 -14.44
N CYS A 27 10.71 -6.29 -14.72
CA CYS A 27 11.77 -5.86 -13.80
C CYS A 27 11.19 -5.08 -12.62
N ARG A 28 11.51 -5.51 -11.40
CA ARG A 28 11.07 -4.87 -10.14
C ARG A 28 11.57 -3.43 -10.04
N PHE A 29 12.81 -3.16 -10.45
CA PHE A 29 13.44 -1.86 -10.26
C PHE A 29 13.23 -0.90 -11.44
N CYS A 30 13.15 -1.42 -12.66
CA CYS A 30 12.96 -0.60 -13.85
C CYS A 30 11.49 -0.41 -14.24
N ASN A 31 10.58 -1.21 -13.67
CA ASN A 31 9.16 -1.23 -14.00
C ASN A 31 8.90 -1.31 -15.52
N ILE A 32 9.67 -2.15 -16.20
CA ILE A 32 9.51 -2.44 -17.63
C ILE A 32 9.29 -3.94 -17.85
N LYS A 33 8.55 -4.26 -18.92
CA LYS A 33 8.47 -5.60 -19.48
C LYS A 33 9.84 -5.98 -20.06
N VAL A 34 10.30 -7.18 -19.75
CA VAL A 34 11.53 -7.77 -20.31
C VAL A 34 11.15 -9.04 -21.06
N ASP A 35 11.71 -9.21 -22.25
CA ASP A 35 11.51 -10.42 -23.03
C ASP A 35 12.23 -11.60 -22.36
N HIS A 36 11.48 -12.64 -22.00
CA HIS A 36 11.99 -13.81 -21.29
C HIS A 36 12.49 -14.91 -22.22
N GLU A 37 12.13 -14.88 -23.51
CA GLU A 37 12.42 -15.96 -24.45
C GLU A 37 13.92 -16.05 -24.74
N ILE A 38 14.60 -14.91 -24.73
CA ILE A 38 16.02 -14.80 -25.04
C ILE A 38 16.81 -14.44 -23.79
N LYS A 39 17.69 -15.35 -23.35
CA LYS A 39 18.47 -15.21 -22.10
C LYS A 39 19.33 -13.95 -22.12
N SER A 40 19.96 -13.69 -23.26
CA SER A 40 20.87 -12.56 -23.42
C SER A 40 20.19 -11.20 -23.25
N ILE A 41 18.88 -11.08 -23.53
CA ILE A 41 18.13 -9.84 -23.28
C ILE A 41 17.99 -9.59 -21.78
N ILE A 42 17.69 -10.64 -21.01
CA ILE A 42 17.56 -10.61 -19.56
C ILE A 42 18.89 -10.27 -18.90
N ASP A 43 19.97 -10.92 -19.34
CA ASP A 43 21.30 -10.70 -18.81
C ASP A 43 21.79 -9.28 -19.13
N LYS A 44 21.60 -8.83 -20.37
CA LYS A 44 21.93 -7.46 -20.78
C LYS A 44 21.16 -6.42 -19.98
N HIS A 45 19.86 -6.65 -19.71
CA HIS A 45 19.06 -5.74 -18.90
C HIS A 45 19.67 -5.53 -17.50
N LEU A 46 20.06 -6.62 -16.83
CA LEU A 46 20.66 -6.57 -15.49
C LEU A 46 21.98 -5.78 -15.45
N GLN A 47 22.73 -5.80 -16.56
CA GLN A 47 24.01 -5.09 -16.71
C GLN A 47 23.84 -3.63 -17.15
N THR A 48 22.62 -3.17 -17.43
CA THR A 48 22.44 -1.77 -17.82
C THR A 48 22.72 -0.83 -16.64
N LEU A 49 23.43 0.26 -16.90
CA LEU A 49 23.66 1.33 -15.91
C LEU A 49 22.35 1.85 -15.31
N LYS A 50 21.29 1.89 -16.12
CA LYS A 50 19.94 2.26 -15.66
C LYS A 50 19.42 1.31 -14.58
N HIS A 51 19.52 0.00 -14.81
CA HIS A 51 19.11 -1.01 -13.84
C HIS A 51 19.96 -0.95 -12.58
N GLU A 52 21.28 -0.85 -12.70
CA GLU A 52 22.18 -0.75 -11.55
C GLU A 52 21.88 0.49 -10.70
N ASN A 53 21.68 1.65 -11.32
CA ASN A 53 21.33 2.87 -10.61
C ASN A 53 19.95 2.76 -9.95
N ASN A 54 18.95 2.21 -10.65
CA ASN A 54 17.62 2.00 -10.07
C ASN A 54 17.65 1.01 -8.90
N LYS A 55 18.43 -0.07 -9.00
CA LYS A 55 18.60 -1.06 -7.93
C LYS A 55 19.32 -0.45 -6.72
N LYS A 56 20.38 0.33 -6.94
CA LYS A 56 21.09 1.08 -5.87
C LYS A 56 20.14 2.08 -5.20
N ASN A 57 19.38 2.83 -5.99
CA ASN A 57 18.38 3.76 -5.47
C ASN A 57 17.27 3.05 -4.70
N ALA A 58 16.84 1.86 -5.14
CA ALA A 58 15.84 1.06 -4.44
C ALA A 58 16.37 0.55 -3.09
N ASN A 59 17.61 0.06 -3.05
CA ASN A 59 18.24 -0.39 -1.80
C ASN A 59 18.53 0.79 -0.85
N ASN A 60 18.93 1.94 -1.38
CA ASN A 60 19.04 3.18 -0.60
C ASN A 60 17.66 3.74 -0.22
N SER A 61 16.59 3.38 -0.94
CA SER A 61 15.21 3.74 -0.59
C SER A 61 14.57 2.81 0.43
N ASN A 62 15.16 1.65 0.72
CA ASN A 62 14.84 0.96 1.98
C ASN A 62 15.25 1.81 3.20
N HIS A 63 16.13 2.80 3.00
CA HIS A 63 16.40 3.90 3.95
C HIS A 63 15.41 5.08 3.83
N LEU A 64 14.52 5.15 2.83
CA LEU A 64 13.40 6.12 2.81
C LEU A 64 12.27 5.72 3.77
N ILE A 65 12.28 4.50 4.30
CA ILE A 65 11.52 4.12 5.51
C ILE A 65 12.11 4.83 6.75
N GLN A 66 13.29 5.45 6.62
CA GLN A 66 13.93 6.30 7.63
C GLN A 66 13.76 7.80 7.31
N ARG A 67 12.61 8.23 6.77
CA ARG A 67 12.26 9.67 6.80
C ARG A 67 11.74 9.99 8.20
N THR A 68 12.36 10.94 8.89
CA THR A 68 11.87 11.44 10.18
C THR A 68 10.46 12.03 10.01
N ILE A 69 9.59 11.71 10.97
CA ILE A 69 8.15 12.01 11.03
C ILE A 69 7.74 13.40 10.51
N PRO A 70 8.45 14.51 10.80
CA PRO A 70 8.08 15.84 10.30
C PRO A 70 8.13 15.99 8.77
N SER A 71 8.91 15.15 8.06
CA SER A 71 9.03 15.18 6.60
C SER A 71 7.82 14.57 5.88
N LEU A 72 6.99 13.79 6.59
CA LEU A 72 5.83 13.08 6.03
C LEU A 72 4.54 13.88 6.16
N THR A 73 4.43 14.69 7.22
CA THR A 73 3.24 15.50 7.53
C THR A 73 3.46 17.01 7.32
N GLY A 74 4.70 17.45 7.10
CA GLY A 74 5.04 18.86 6.83
C GLY A 74 4.99 19.25 5.35
N ASN A 75 5.04 20.56 5.07
CA ASN A 75 5.08 21.21 3.74
C ASN A 75 6.28 20.78 2.83
N THR A 76 7.02 19.73 3.17
CA THR A 76 8.20 19.23 2.46
C THR A 76 7.88 18.22 1.36
N LEU A 77 6.65 17.71 1.29
CA LEU A 77 6.23 16.84 0.18
C LEU A 77 6.12 17.64 -1.11
N ASN A 78 6.66 17.11 -2.19
CA ASN A 78 6.44 17.71 -3.50
C ASN A 78 5.01 17.43 -4.00
N GLU A 79 4.54 18.23 -4.95
CA GLU A 79 3.17 18.14 -5.47
C GLU A 79 2.81 16.75 -6.02
N ARG A 80 3.78 16.03 -6.59
CA ARG A 80 3.57 14.67 -7.07
C ARG A 80 3.34 13.70 -5.91
N GLU A 81 4.11 13.81 -4.84
CA GLU A 81 3.93 12.96 -3.65
C GLU A 81 2.57 13.19 -3.02
N LYS A 82 2.18 14.45 -2.79
CA LYS A 82 0.86 14.81 -2.22
C LYS A 82 -0.29 14.18 -3.01
N ILE A 83 -0.33 14.41 -4.32
CA ILE A 83 -1.38 13.87 -5.20
C ILE A 83 -1.46 12.35 -5.14
N ASN A 84 -0.32 11.65 -5.11
CA ASN A 84 -0.33 10.19 -5.09
C ASN A 84 -0.76 9.61 -3.74
N ILE A 85 -0.49 10.31 -2.63
CA ILE A 85 -1.01 9.95 -1.30
C ILE A 85 -2.53 10.15 -1.26
N GLU A 86 -3.01 11.31 -1.69
CA GLU A 86 -4.45 11.63 -1.73
C GLU A 86 -5.24 10.66 -2.64
N VAL A 87 -4.65 10.23 -3.77
CA VAL A 87 -5.26 9.21 -4.64
C VAL A 87 -5.38 7.87 -3.92
N VAL A 88 -4.34 7.44 -3.18
CA VAL A 88 -4.40 6.20 -2.40
C VAL A 88 -5.47 6.29 -1.31
N GLU A 89 -5.52 7.40 -0.58
CA GLU A 89 -6.53 7.62 0.47
C GLU A 89 -7.95 7.57 -0.10
N ALA A 90 -8.20 8.29 -1.20
CA ALA A 90 -9.52 8.31 -1.83
C ALA A 90 -9.94 6.92 -2.34
N PHE A 91 -9.02 6.18 -2.96
CA PHE A 91 -9.31 4.85 -3.49
C PHE A 91 -9.55 3.84 -2.37
N THR A 92 -8.73 3.86 -1.32
CA THR A 92 -8.91 2.95 -0.17
C THR A 92 -10.19 3.27 0.61
N PHE A 93 -10.50 4.55 0.82
CA PHE A 93 -11.74 4.98 1.47
C PHE A 93 -12.99 4.55 0.68
N ALA A 94 -12.93 4.59 -0.65
CA ALA A 94 -14.02 4.19 -1.53
C ALA A 94 -14.04 2.68 -1.85
N ASP A 95 -13.13 1.89 -1.27
CA ASP A 95 -12.94 0.46 -1.56
C ASP A 95 -12.72 0.16 -3.07
N ILE A 96 -11.93 1.01 -3.72
CA ILE A 96 -11.56 0.89 -5.15
C ILE A 96 -10.15 0.31 -5.26
N PRO A 97 -9.95 -0.83 -5.96
CA PRO A 97 -8.63 -1.38 -6.20
C PRO A 97 -7.71 -0.42 -6.96
N LEU A 98 -6.47 -0.25 -6.50
CA LEU A 98 -5.50 0.69 -7.08
C LEU A 98 -5.16 0.37 -8.54
N GLU A 99 -5.28 -0.88 -8.98
CA GLU A 99 -5.08 -1.30 -10.38
C GLU A 99 -6.04 -0.59 -11.35
N LYS A 100 -7.19 -0.12 -10.88
CA LYS A 100 -8.17 0.61 -11.70
C LYS A 100 -7.64 1.96 -12.17
N ILE A 101 -6.61 2.51 -11.53
CA ILE A 101 -6.01 3.78 -11.94
C ILE A 101 -5.50 3.73 -13.38
N GLU A 102 -5.01 2.58 -13.85
CA GLU A 102 -4.48 2.43 -15.22
C GLU A 102 -5.56 2.68 -16.28
N LYS A 103 -6.82 2.34 -15.99
CA LYS A 103 -7.95 2.58 -16.89
C LYS A 103 -8.47 4.01 -16.80
N LEU A 104 -8.39 4.62 -15.62
CA LEU A 104 -8.85 5.99 -15.38
C LEU A 104 -7.82 7.04 -15.83
N LYS A 105 -6.54 6.67 -15.89
CA LYS A 105 -5.43 7.58 -16.19
C LYS A 105 -5.62 8.41 -17.47
N PRO A 106 -6.06 7.87 -18.62
CA PRO A 106 -6.29 8.68 -19.81
C PRO A 106 -7.35 9.76 -19.60
N PHE A 107 -8.42 9.44 -18.87
CA PHE A 107 -9.48 10.39 -18.53
C PHE A 107 -8.95 11.48 -17.58
N LEU A 108 -8.27 11.07 -16.51
CA LEU A 108 -7.71 11.98 -15.51
C LEU A 108 -6.67 12.91 -16.12
N MET A 109 -5.80 12.42 -17.00
CA MET A 109 -4.83 13.27 -17.70
C MET A 109 -5.50 14.27 -18.64
N LYS A 110 -6.63 13.92 -19.26
CA LYS A 110 -7.31 14.77 -20.24
C LYS A 110 -8.15 15.86 -19.59
N TYR A 111 -8.80 15.56 -18.47
CA TYR A 111 -9.83 16.43 -17.88
C TYR A 111 -9.50 16.96 -16.48
N CYS A 112 -8.54 16.35 -15.77
CA CYS A 112 -8.18 16.79 -14.41
C CYS A 112 -6.85 17.56 -14.44
N LYS A 113 -6.82 18.70 -13.75
CA LYS A 113 -5.57 19.41 -13.48
C LYS A 113 -4.65 18.48 -12.71
N ASN A 114 -3.37 18.43 -13.10
CA ASN A 114 -2.35 17.56 -12.51
C ASN A 114 -2.60 16.04 -12.64
N GLY A 115 -3.58 15.59 -13.45
CA GLY A 115 -3.82 14.15 -13.66
C GLY A 115 -2.61 13.39 -14.22
N GLY A 116 -1.70 14.09 -14.91
CA GLY A 116 -0.42 13.53 -15.38
C GLY A 116 0.60 13.22 -14.27
N LEU A 117 0.43 13.77 -13.06
CA LEU A 117 1.32 13.49 -11.92
C LEU A 117 0.98 12.16 -11.23
N ILE A 118 -0.21 11.62 -11.47
CA ILE A 118 -0.67 10.34 -10.91
C ILE A 118 0.18 9.21 -11.48
N THR A 119 0.80 8.44 -10.59
CA THR A 119 1.64 7.31 -10.93
C THR A 119 0.82 6.07 -11.29
N GLY A 120 1.49 5.05 -11.83
CA GLY A 120 0.83 3.78 -12.14
C GLY A 120 0.56 2.97 -10.88
N ALA A 121 -0.30 1.96 -11.01
CA ALA A 121 -0.77 1.13 -9.90
C ALA A 121 0.35 0.51 -9.07
N ASN A 122 1.43 0.05 -9.71
CA ASN A 122 2.59 -0.53 -9.01
C ASN A 122 3.24 0.48 -8.04
N GLN A 123 3.40 1.74 -8.46
CA GLN A 123 3.98 2.77 -7.62
C GLN A 123 3.04 3.18 -6.48
N LEU A 124 1.73 3.29 -6.77
CA LEU A 124 0.72 3.51 -5.72
C LEU A 124 0.79 2.42 -4.65
N ARG A 125 0.84 1.14 -5.05
CA ARG A 125 0.84 0.00 -4.14
C ARG A 125 2.16 -0.17 -3.37
N GLU A 126 3.31 -0.02 -4.02
CA GLU A 126 4.60 -0.33 -3.40
C GLU A 126 5.19 0.85 -2.63
N LYS A 127 4.92 2.09 -3.06
CA LYS A 127 5.50 3.29 -2.45
C LYS A 127 4.48 4.08 -1.62
N TYR A 128 3.35 4.46 -2.22
CA TYR A 128 2.45 5.44 -1.60
C TYR A 128 1.46 4.82 -0.61
N LEU A 129 1.08 3.56 -0.79
CA LEU A 129 0.19 2.84 0.12
C LEU A 129 0.83 2.61 1.50
N PRO A 130 2.06 2.08 1.62
CA PRO A 130 2.73 2.00 2.92
C PRO A 130 2.89 3.38 3.57
N LEU A 131 3.21 4.40 2.78
CA LEU A 131 3.39 5.77 3.24
C LEU A 131 2.11 6.36 3.84
N SER A 132 0.99 6.23 3.12
CA SER A 132 -0.34 6.69 3.58
C SER A 132 -0.75 5.96 4.86
N TYR A 133 -0.50 4.65 4.95
CA TYR A 133 -0.74 3.87 6.18
C TYR A 133 0.07 4.40 7.36
N GLU A 134 1.36 4.69 7.19
CA GLU A 134 2.20 5.23 8.26
C GLU A 134 1.71 6.60 8.74
N ILE A 135 1.36 7.49 7.80
CA ILE A 135 0.79 8.81 8.13
C ILE A 135 -0.48 8.65 8.97
N GLU A 136 -1.40 7.80 8.52
CA GLU A 136 -2.68 7.64 9.21
C GLU A 136 -2.55 6.94 10.57
N LEU A 137 -1.64 5.95 10.67
CA LEU A 137 -1.30 5.32 11.94
C LEU A 137 -0.74 6.33 12.95
N GLN A 138 0.08 7.29 12.49
CA GLN A 138 0.59 8.34 13.37
C GLN A 138 -0.48 9.34 13.76
N ASN A 139 -1.36 9.74 12.82
CA ASN A 139 -2.52 10.57 13.12
C ASN A 139 -3.40 9.91 14.21
N LEU A 140 -3.62 8.60 14.09
CA LEU A 140 -4.36 7.82 15.08
C LEU A 140 -3.63 7.77 16.43
N LYS A 141 -2.32 7.52 16.45
CA LYS A 141 -1.54 7.55 17.71
C LYS A 141 -1.60 8.90 18.40
N ASN A 142 -1.44 9.98 17.63
CA ASN A 142 -1.50 11.35 18.12
C ASN A 142 -2.91 11.73 18.60
N SER A 143 -3.97 11.18 18.00
CA SER A 143 -5.34 11.44 18.45
C SER A 143 -5.70 10.73 19.75
N ILE A 144 -4.97 9.66 20.09
CA ILE A 144 -5.15 8.83 21.29
C ILE A 144 -4.20 9.23 22.43
N ILE A 145 -3.06 9.85 22.12
CA ILE A 145 -2.06 10.19 23.14
C ILE A 145 -2.67 11.03 24.25
N ASP A 146 -2.31 10.70 25.49
CA ASP A 146 -2.84 11.34 26.72
C ASP A 146 -4.36 11.28 26.90
N LYS A 147 -5.08 10.46 26.11
CA LYS A 147 -6.51 10.19 26.29
C LYS A 147 -6.76 8.86 26.97
N ILE A 148 -7.85 8.79 27.73
CA ILE A 148 -8.31 7.55 28.36
C ILE A 148 -9.19 6.80 27.37
N ILE A 149 -8.82 5.55 27.09
CA ILE A 149 -9.67 4.58 26.40
C ILE A 149 -10.29 3.67 27.47
N CYS A 150 -11.60 3.49 27.45
CA CYS A 150 -12.29 2.58 28.35
C CYS A 150 -13.11 1.55 27.55
N ILE A 151 -12.98 0.28 27.92
CA ILE A 151 -13.81 -0.81 27.43
C ILE A 151 -14.60 -1.32 28.62
N THR A 152 -15.93 -1.28 28.53
CA THR A 152 -16.84 -1.86 29.53
C THR A 152 -17.42 -3.15 28.98
N ILE A 153 -17.33 -4.21 29.76
CA ILE A 153 -17.92 -5.51 29.44
C ILE A 153 -19.09 -5.69 30.39
N ASP A 154 -20.30 -5.78 29.84
CA ASP A 154 -21.54 -5.90 30.58
C ASP A 154 -22.23 -7.22 30.21
N GLU A 155 -22.35 -8.11 31.17
CA GLU A 155 -23.10 -9.36 31.02
C GLU A 155 -24.55 -9.12 31.38
N THR A 156 -25.47 -9.47 30.47
CA THR A 156 -26.89 -9.27 30.64
C THR A 156 -27.67 -10.48 30.12
N THR A 157 -28.90 -10.63 30.58
CA THR A 157 -29.81 -11.67 30.08
C THR A 157 -30.95 -10.97 29.35
N ASP A 158 -31.17 -11.35 28.09
CA ASP A 158 -32.26 -10.77 27.30
C ASP A 158 -33.64 -11.24 27.79
N ARG A 159 -34.70 -10.64 27.24
CA ARG A 159 -36.08 -11.00 27.60
C ARG A 159 -36.43 -12.48 27.29
N CYS A 160 -35.69 -13.12 26.39
CA CYS A 160 -35.87 -14.52 26.01
C CYS A 160 -35.05 -15.48 26.90
N GLY A 161 -34.34 -14.97 27.91
CA GLY A 161 -33.49 -15.78 28.78
C GLY A 161 -32.12 -16.13 28.17
N ARG A 162 -31.75 -15.51 27.03
CA ARG A 162 -30.44 -15.72 26.41
C ARG A 162 -29.41 -14.83 27.09
N HIS A 163 -28.29 -15.42 27.45
CA HIS A 163 -27.15 -14.68 27.99
C HIS A 163 -26.45 -13.91 26.86
N ALA A 164 -26.18 -12.63 27.10
CA ALA A 164 -25.52 -11.74 26.16
C ALA A 164 -24.42 -10.94 26.86
N VAL A 165 -23.32 -10.70 26.13
CA VAL A 165 -22.20 -9.87 26.57
C VAL A 165 -22.15 -8.65 25.68
N ASN A 166 -22.33 -7.47 26.26
CA ASN A 166 -22.20 -6.19 25.60
C ASN A 166 -20.79 -5.63 25.81
N LEU A 167 -20.13 -5.29 24.70
CA LEU A 167 -18.86 -4.57 24.69
C LEU A 167 -19.15 -3.11 24.37
N LEU A 168 -18.99 -2.24 25.36
CA LEU A 168 -19.08 -0.80 25.17
C LEU A 168 -17.68 -0.21 25.06
N PHE A 169 -17.46 0.60 24.02
CA PHE A 169 -16.24 1.35 23.82
C PHE A 169 -16.49 2.81 24.17
N SER A 170 -15.68 3.35 25.08
CA SER A 170 -15.73 4.75 25.48
C SER A 170 -14.42 5.45 25.16
N PHE A 171 -14.52 6.56 24.44
CA PHE A 171 -13.40 7.40 24.05
C PHE A 171 -13.86 8.86 23.91
N ASP A 172 -13.08 9.79 24.44
CA ASP A 172 -13.33 11.24 24.33
C ASP A 172 -14.75 11.66 24.74
N ASN A 173 -15.19 11.17 25.91
CA ASN A 173 -16.54 11.35 26.46
C ASN A 173 -17.69 10.83 25.58
N GLN A 174 -17.40 10.00 24.58
CA GLN A 174 -18.41 9.30 23.80
C GLN A 174 -18.36 7.81 24.09
N THR A 175 -19.51 7.22 24.39
CA THR A 175 -19.66 5.78 24.56
C THR A 175 -20.50 5.22 23.42
N LYS A 176 -20.03 4.14 22.80
CA LYS A 176 -20.75 3.40 21.75
C LYS A 176 -20.77 1.92 22.10
N LEU A 177 -21.91 1.27 21.85
CA LEU A 177 -21.99 -0.19 21.83
C LEU A 177 -21.16 -0.70 20.65
N ALA A 178 -20.02 -1.32 20.93
CA ALA A 178 -19.11 -1.83 19.91
C ALA A 178 -19.57 -3.19 19.39
N ARG A 179 -20.08 -4.06 20.28
CA ARG A 179 -20.55 -5.40 19.93
C ARG A 179 -21.48 -5.95 21.01
N THR A 180 -22.39 -6.81 20.60
CA THR A 180 -23.13 -7.73 21.49
C THR A 180 -22.87 -9.15 21.02
N GLU A 181 -22.44 -10.02 21.94
CA GLU A 181 -22.28 -11.45 21.68
C GLU A 181 -23.29 -12.25 22.50
N PHE A 182 -24.02 -13.16 21.86
CA PHE A 182 -24.91 -14.08 22.55
C PHE A 182 -24.14 -15.35 22.90
N LEU A 183 -24.22 -15.77 24.16
CA LEU A 183 -23.57 -16.98 24.64
C LEU A 183 -24.48 -18.18 24.35
N SER A 184 -23.91 -19.18 23.68
CA SER A 184 -24.54 -20.48 23.48
C SER A 184 -24.20 -21.37 24.68
N ILE A 185 -24.97 -21.25 25.75
CA ILE A 185 -24.83 -22.06 26.97
C ILE A 185 -25.91 -23.14 26.95
#